data_AF-B0NLV7-F1
#
_entry.id   AF-B0NLV7-F1
#
_cell.length_a   1.000
_cell.length_b   1.000
_cell.length_c   1.000
_cell.angle_alpha   90.00
_cell.angle_beta   90.00
_cell.angle_gamma   90.00
#
_symmetry.space_group_name_H-M   'P 1'
#
loop_
_entity.id
_entity.type
_entity.pdbx_description
1 polymer ?
#
loop_
_entity_poly.entity_id
_entity_poly.type
_entity_poly.pdbx_seq_one_letter_code
_entity_poly.pdbx_strand_id
1 'polypeptide(L)'
;MGFISTSCLGGCAQRPGPLGEKTIELDDFDFSTPITDIFPDRYISTEWGENWYRIPTPSTEDGEDGYLYQKETCIDFYDNPFWITYSQMGSCDADELLSMGGHTFSTANFAVTLDGRRIAAAGGCNRNITKEDCDRFITLLTKRYGEPEQGDGEWFPCRLYKWKLKDRTLTFAIHETDEHNELKLERVYHEEDNTVEIREDKRRNRTEGYFFVFDGEWYDRFVRTQSVAKGDICYTY
;
A
#
# COMPACT_ATOMS: atom_id res chain seq x y z
N MET A 1 -44.27 -6.41 -20.67
CA MET A 1 -43.25 -7.19 -19.94
C MET A 1 -42.24 -6.21 -19.40
N GLY A 2 -42.03 -6.24 -18.07
CA GLY A 2 -41.40 -5.16 -17.31
C GLY A 2 -39.89 -5.04 -17.53
N PHE A 3 -39.41 -3.80 -17.58
CA PHE A 3 -38.02 -3.45 -17.38
C PHE A 3 -37.70 -3.61 -15.90
N ILE A 4 -36.84 -4.57 -15.56
CA ILE A 4 -36.23 -4.62 -14.23
C ILE A 4 -35.12 -3.57 -14.27
N SER A 5 -35.45 -2.38 -13.75
CA SER A 5 -34.45 -1.37 -13.40
C SER A 5 -33.69 -1.90 -12.19
N THR A 6 -32.49 -2.42 -12.42
CA THR A 6 -31.56 -2.76 -11.35
C THR A 6 -31.16 -1.46 -10.68
N SER A 7 -31.83 -1.17 -9.56
CA SER A 7 -31.49 -0.06 -8.70
C SER A 7 -30.11 -0.33 -8.12
N CYS A 8 -29.11 0.45 -8.52
CA CYS A 8 -27.85 0.53 -7.80
C CYS A 8 -28.18 1.04 -6.39
N LEU A 9 -28.27 0.11 -5.44
CA LEU A 9 -28.24 0.45 -4.01
C LEU A 9 -26.88 1.09 -3.76
N GLY A 10 -26.86 2.43 -3.79
CA GLY A 10 -25.74 3.20 -3.26
C GLY A 10 -25.63 2.89 -1.79
N GLY A 11 -24.77 1.93 -1.45
CA GLY A 11 -24.26 1.79 -0.10
C GLY A 11 -23.61 3.11 0.26
N CYS A 12 -24.00 3.70 1.39
CA CYS A 12 -23.19 4.77 1.97
C CYS A 12 -21.77 4.26 2.08
N ALA A 13 -20.81 4.94 1.42
CA ALA A 13 -19.40 4.64 1.59
C ALA A 13 -19.10 4.61 3.08
N GLN A 14 -18.87 3.41 3.62
CA GLN A 14 -18.56 3.26 5.02
C GLN A 14 -17.15 3.78 5.18
N ARG A 15 -16.99 4.87 5.93
CA ARG A 15 -15.67 5.41 6.22
C ARG A 15 -14.80 4.31 6.82
N PRO A 16 -13.55 4.16 6.36
CA PRO A 16 -12.68 3.15 6.90
C PRO A 16 -12.44 3.44 8.38
N GLY A 17 -12.34 2.38 9.16
CA GLY A 17 -11.91 2.48 10.55
C GLY A 17 -10.40 2.66 10.66
N PRO A 18 -9.90 2.66 11.90
CA PRO A 18 -8.48 2.65 12.21
C PRO A 18 -7.75 1.50 11.51
N LEU A 19 -6.58 1.80 10.94
CA LEU A 19 -5.73 0.80 10.32
C LEU A 19 -5.33 -0.27 11.35
N GLY A 20 -5.24 -1.53 10.90
CA GLY A 20 -4.84 -2.65 11.75
C GLY A 20 -5.96 -3.26 12.59
N GLU A 21 -7.09 -2.56 12.79
CA GLU A 21 -8.27 -3.15 13.45
C GLU A 21 -9.13 -3.98 12.49
N LYS A 22 -9.21 -3.55 11.23
CA LYS A 22 -9.90 -4.22 10.13
C LYS A 22 -9.22 -3.90 8.81
N THR A 23 -9.39 -4.79 7.84
CA THR A 23 -9.01 -4.54 6.45
C THR A 23 -9.77 -3.33 5.91
N ILE A 24 -9.05 -2.41 5.26
CA ILE A 24 -9.63 -1.23 4.60
C ILE A 24 -9.94 -1.59 3.15
N GLU A 25 -11.21 -1.44 2.76
CA GLU A 25 -11.68 -1.67 1.39
C GLU A 25 -11.38 -0.45 0.50
N LEU A 26 -10.75 -0.70 -0.65
CA LEU A 26 -10.33 0.33 -1.60
C LEU A 26 -11.33 0.55 -2.75
N ASP A 27 -12.28 -0.37 -2.96
CA ASP A 27 -13.24 -0.35 -4.09
C ASP A 27 -13.95 1.01 -4.22
N ASP A 28 -14.50 1.51 -3.12
CA ASP A 28 -15.25 2.77 -3.02
C ASP A 28 -14.59 3.75 -2.04
N PHE A 29 -13.26 3.72 -1.92
CA PHE A 29 -12.51 4.55 -0.96
C PHE A 29 -12.91 6.04 -1.03
N ASP A 30 -13.21 6.62 0.13
CA ASP A 30 -13.58 8.04 0.28
C ASP A 30 -12.33 8.86 0.58
N PHE A 31 -11.81 9.58 -0.42
CA PHE A 31 -10.64 10.45 -0.29
C PHE A 31 -10.85 11.64 0.66
N SER A 32 -12.09 11.92 1.07
CA SER A 32 -12.40 12.92 2.10
C SER A 32 -12.32 12.37 3.53
N THR A 33 -12.01 11.08 3.68
CA THR A 33 -11.76 10.47 4.98
C THR A 33 -10.64 11.22 5.71
N PRO A 34 -10.89 11.74 6.93
CA PRO A 34 -9.85 12.31 7.76
C PRO A 34 -8.75 11.28 8.01
N ILE A 35 -7.49 11.66 7.81
CA ILE A 35 -6.38 10.72 8.05
C ILE A 35 -6.34 10.21 9.50
N THR A 36 -6.87 10.99 10.46
CA THR A 36 -7.01 10.60 11.87
C THR A 36 -8.01 9.46 12.11
N ASP A 37 -8.91 9.19 11.17
CA ASP A 37 -9.80 8.03 11.24
C ASP A 37 -9.01 6.74 10.98
N ILE A 38 -7.95 6.81 10.16
CA ILE A 38 -7.06 5.70 9.80
C ILE A 38 -5.86 5.61 10.76
N PHE A 39 -5.26 6.76 11.10
CA PHE A 39 -4.12 6.93 12.01
C PHE A 39 -4.52 7.77 13.22
N PRO A 40 -5.32 7.24 14.16
CA PRO A 40 -5.74 7.97 15.33
C PRO A 40 -4.59 8.23 16.31
N ASP A 41 -4.68 9.32 17.07
CA ASP A 41 -3.66 9.75 18.03
C ASP A 41 -3.31 8.69 19.08
N ARG A 42 -4.24 7.79 19.39
CA ARG A 42 -3.99 6.66 20.32
C ARG A 42 -2.89 5.70 19.84
N TYR A 43 -2.56 5.72 18.55
CA TYR A 43 -1.48 4.92 17.99
C TYR A 43 -0.17 5.70 17.87
N ILE A 44 -0.11 6.98 18.25
CA ILE A 44 1.16 7.71 18.29
C ILE A 44 2.13 6.97 19.23
N SER A 45 3.31 6.68 18.70
CA SER A 45 4.36 5.94 19.38
C SER A 45 4.92 6.77 20.53
N THR A 46 4.78 6.27 21.76
CA THR A 46 5.39 6.88 22.95
C THR A 46 6.92 6.76 22.97
N GLU A 47 7.47 5.83 22.18
CA GLU A 47 8.90 5.56 22.09
C GLU A 47 9.59 6.44 21.04
N TRP A 48 8.97 6.61 19.87
CA TRP A 48 9.59 7.26 18.70
C TRP A 48 9.08 8.69 18.46
N GLY A 49 7.99 9.11 19.11
CA GLY A 49 7.46 10.48 19.08
C GLY A 49 6.29 10.68 18.10
N GLU A 50 5.86 11.94 17.97
CA GLU A 50 4.60 12.33 17.30
C GLU A 50 4.50 12.02 15.80
N ASN A 51 5.63 11.77 15.14
CA ASN A 51 5.68 11.41 13.72
C ASN A 51 5.74 9.91 13.49
N TRP A 52 5.54 9.12 14.55
CA TRP A 52 5.60 7.67 14.49
C TRP A 52 4.33 7.09 15.06
N TYR A 53 3.78 6.10 14.38
CA TYR A 53 2.57 5.40 14.81
C TYR A 53 2.88 3.92 14.98
N ARG A 54 2.39 3.31 16.06
CA ARG A 54 2.43 1.86 16.30
C ARG A 54 1.03 1.30 16.04
N ILE A 55 0.82 0.81 14.83
CA ILE A 55 -0.46 0.31 14.34
C ILE A 55 -0.58 -1.17 14.71
N PRO A 56 -1.69 -1.64 15.32
CA PRO A 56 -1.84 -3.05 15.65
C PRO A 56 -1.73 -3.93 14.40
N THR A 57 -1.05 -5.07 14.53
CA THR A 57 -1.04 -6.09 13.46
C THR A 57 -2.21 -7.06 13.69
N PRO A 58 -2.95 -7.43 12.63
CA PRO A 58 -3.98 -8.46 12.69
C PRO A 58 -3.50 -9.85 13.15
N SER A 59 -2.20 -10.17 13.01
CA SER A 59 -1.66 -11.52 13.21
C SER A 59 -1.06 -11.80 14.59
N THR A 60 -0.90 -10.80 15.48
CA THR A 60 -0.44 -11.05 16.85
C THR A 60 -1.58 -10.95 17.87
N GLU A 61 -1.81 -12.01 18.65
CA GLU A 61 -2.89 -12.07 19.65
C GLU A 61 -2.77 -11.00 20.75
N ASP A 62 -1.56 -10.51 21.04
CA ASP A 62 -1.29 -9.57 22.15
C ASP A 62 -1.00 -8.13 21.72
N GLY A 63 -0.93 -7.83 20.43
CA GLY A 63 -0.78 -6.47 19.89
C GLY A 63 0.48 -5.68 20.32
N GLU A 64 1.41 -6.29 21.07
CA GLU A 64 2.56 -5.57 21.67
C GLU A 64 3.58 -5.07 20.64
N ASP A 65 3.67 -5.73 19.48
CA ASP A 65 4.60 -5.37 18.39
C ASP A 65 3.86 -5.00 17.10
N GLY A 66 2.91 -4.07 17.21
CA GLY A 66 2.28 -3.44 16.05
C GLY A 66 3.30 -2.86 15.05
N TYR A 67 2.90 -2.72 13.78
CA TYR A 67 3.74 -2.11 12.76
C TYR A 67 4.06 -0.66 13.08
N LEU A 68 5.34 -0.33 12.94
CA LEU A 68 5.78 1.05 13.00
C LEU A 68 5.46 1.75 11.67
N TYR A 69 4.89 2.93 11.75
CA TYR A 69 4.57 3.79 10.62
C TYR A 69 5.22 5.14 10.81
N GLN A 70 5.87 5.64 9.77
CA GLN A 70 6.47 6.96 9.78
C GLN A 70 5.58 7.95 9.05
N LYS A 71 5.26 9.04 9.73
CA LYS A 71 4.68 10.25 9.15
C LYS A 71 5.80 11.17 8.71
N GLU A 72 5.90 11.43 7.42
CA GLU A 72 6.90 12.35 6.86
C GLU A 72 6.26 13.42 5.99
N THR A 73 6.79 14.64 6.04
CA THR A 73 6.50 15.65 5.01
C THR A 73 7.43 15.41 3.83
N CYS A 74 6.85 15.06 2.68
CA CYS A 74 7.58 14.99 1.43
C CYS A 74 7.88 16.40 0.93
N ILE A 75 9.16 16.66 0.65
CA ILE A 75 9.67 17.89 0.08
C ILE A 75 10.11 17.64 -1.36
N ASP A 76 10.04 18.65 -2.24
CA ASP A 76 10.59 18.56 -3.59
C ASP A 76 12.10 18.86 -3.64
N PHE A 77 12.69 18.85 -4.84
CA PHE A 77 14.12 19.18 -5.04
C PHE A 77 14.52 20.60 -4.61
N TYR A 78 13.54 21.48 -4.39
CA TYR A 78 13.73 22.87 -3.96
C TYR A 78 13.31 23.07 -2.50
N ASP A 79 13.22 21.99 -1.73
CA ASP A 79 12.79 21.97 -0.32
C ASP A 79 11.36 22.47 -0.09
N ASN A 80 10.51 22.52 -1.11
CA ASN A 80 9.11 22.89 -0.92
C ASN A 80 8.32 21.68 -0.41
N PRO A 81 7.58 21.80 0.71
CA PRO A 81 6.68 20.74 1.15
C PRO A 81 5.58 20.54 0.11
N PHE A 82 5.19 19.30 -0.12
CA PHE A 82 4.14 18.97 -1.11
C PHE A 82 3.09 17.98 -0.60
N TRP A 83 3.49 16.96 0.17
CA TRP A 83 2.56 15.99 0.76
C TRP A 83 3.01 15.57 2.15
N ILE A 84 2.10 14.90 2.87
CA ILE A 84 2.43 14.12 4.06
C ILE A 84 2.20 12.64 3.72
N THR A 85 3.21 11.80 3.93
CA THR A 85 3.10 10.34 3.76
C THR A 85 3.04 9.63 5.09
N TYR A 86 2.29 8.53 5.11
CA TYR A 86 2.27 7.57 6.21
C TYR A 86 2.75 6.24 5.62
N SER A 87 3.98 5.87 5.96
CA SER A 87 4.67 4.75 5.33
C SER A 87 5.00 3.67 6.36
N GLN A 88 4.71 2.43 6.01
CA GLN A 88 4.92 1.29 6.87
C GLN A 88 6.40 0.90 6.95
N MET A 89 6.88 0.61 8.15
CA MET A 89 8.22 0.13 8.43
C MET A 89 8.15 -1.34 8.87
N GLY A 90 8.47 -2.24 7.93
CA GLY A 90 8.32 -3.69 8.11
C GLY A 90 6.95 -4.21 7.67
N SER A 91 6.81 -5.52 7.50
CA SER A 91 5.55 -6.15 7.09
C SER A 91 5.56 -7.65 7.38
N CYS A 92 4.38 -8.24 7.53
CA CYS A 92 4.16 -9.69 7.50
C CYS A 92 3.22 -10.01 6.35
N ASP A 93 3.62 -10.88 5.44
CA ASP A 93 2.81 -11.27 4.27
C ASP A 93 1.49 -11.98 4.64
N ALA A 94 1.31 -12.37 5.90
CA ALA A 94 0.07 -12.98 6.39
C ALA A 94 -1.02 -11.97 6.76
N ASP A 95 -0.67 -10.68 6.93
CA ASP A 95 -1.65 -9.66 7.30
C ASP A 95 -2.43 -9.15 6.08
N GLU A 96 -3.68 -8.74 6.34
CA GLU A 96 -4.59 -8.21 5.32
C GLU A 96 -5.01 -6.79 5.71
N LEU A 97 -4.16 -5.81 5.39
CA LEU A 97 -4.38 -4.41 5.79
C LEU A 97 -5.30 -3.67 4.82
N LEU A 98 -5.16 -3.93 3.52
CA LEU A 98 -6.00 -3.35 2.47
C LEU A 98 -6.65 -4.45 1.62
N SER A 99 -7.78 -4.15 0.99
CA SER A 99 -8.48 -5.03 0.05
C SER A 99 -8.96 -4.25 -1.17
N MET A 100 -8.84 -4.84 -2.36
CA MET A 100 -9.43 -4.33 -3.59
C MET A 100 -10.10 -5.48 -4.33
N GLY A 101 -11.43 -5.45 -4.43
CA GLY A 101 -12.20 -6.49 -5.09
C GLY A 101 -11.99 -7.89 -4.49
N GLY A 102 -11.62 -7.96 -3.21
CA GLY A 102 -11.30 -9.20 -2.50
C GLY A 102 -9.85 -9.69 -2.65
N HIS A 103 -8.99 -8.94 -3.36
CA HIS A 103 -7.54 -9.17 -3.32
C HIS A 103 -6.93 -8.34 -2.18
N THR A 104 -6.21 -8.99 -1.27
CA THR A 104 -5.66 -8.36 -0.07
C THR A 104 -4.20 -7.95 -0.23
N PHE A 105 -3.78 -6.94 0.53
CA PHE A 105 -2.41 -6.43 0.56
C PHE A 105 -1.89 -6.42 1.99
N SER A 106 -0.64 -6.88 2.17
CA SER A 106 0.03 -6.99 3.46
C SER A 106 0.66 -5.70 3.95
N THR A 107 0.79 -4.70 3.05
CA THR A 107 1.16 -3.35 3.43
C THR A 107 0.05 -2.33 3.19
N ALA A 108 0.15 -1.21 3.90
CA ALA A 108 -0.69 -0.04 3.65
C ALA A 108 0.16 1.22 3.73
N ASN A 109 -0.04 2.15 2.80
CA ASN A 109 0.66 3.41 2.69
C ASN A 109 -0.31 4.47 2.20
N PHE A 110 -0.18 5.70 2.72
CA PHE A 110 -1.08 6.81 2.39
C PHE A 110 -0.30 8.07 2.08
N ALA A 111 -0.80 8.86 1.14
CA ALA A 111 -0.36 10.22 0.87
C ALA A 111 -1.52 11.19 1.10
N VAL A 112 -1.25 12.31 1.79
CA VAL A 112 -2.25 13.28 2.23
C VAL A 112 -1.80 14.68 1.82
N THR A 113 -2.75 15.54 1.47
CA THR A 113 -2.51 16.97 1.23
C THR A 113 -1.85 17.64 2.45
N LEU A 114 -1.06 18.70 2.23
CA LEU A 114 -0.37 19.41 3.32
C LEU A 114 -1.32 20.01 4.36
N ASP A 115 -2.54 20.39 3.96
CA ASP A 115 -3.56 20.86 4.88
C ASP A 115 -4.22 19.73 5.69
N GLY A 116 -3.83 18.47 5.44
CA GLY A 116 -4.33 17.27 6.12
C GLY A 116 -5.76 16.89 5.79
N ARG A 117 -6.42 17.59 4.84
CA ARG A 117 -7.87 17.48 4.62
C ARG A 117 -8.28 16.40 3.61
N ARG A 118 -7.36 15.95 2.77
CA ARG A 118 -7.66 14.93 1.76
C ARG A 118 -6.55 13.91 1.64
N ILE A 119 -6.95 12.67 1.49
CA ILE A 119 -6.07 11.58 1.09
C ILE A 119 -5.94 11.66 -0.44
N ALA A 120 -4.72 11.83 -0.93
CA ALA A 120 -4.41 11.87 -2.35
C ALA A 120 -4.16 10.47 -2.93
N ALA A 121 -3.64 9.55 -2.11
CA ALA A 121 -3.36 8.18 -2.50
C ALA A 121 -3.47 7.23 -1.30
N ALA A 122 -3.96 6.02 -1.56
CA ALA A 122 -3.96 4.90 -0.63
C ALA A 122 -3.57 3.62 -1.38
N GLY A 123 -2.69 2.81 -0.81
CA GLY A 123 -2.25 1.59 -1.48
C GLY A 123 -1.25 0.78 -0.67
N GLY A 124 -0.85 -0.35 -1.21
CA GLY A 124 -0.05 -1.34 -0.52
C GLY A 124 0.68 -2.26 -1.49
N CYS A 125 1.41 -3.22 -0.94
CA CYS A 125 2.13 -4.21 -1.70
C CYS A 125 2.04 -5.59 -1.07
N ASN A 126 2.34 -6.60 -1.89
CA ASN A 126 2.65 -7.96 -1.47
C ASN A 126 4.03 -8.31 -2.01
N ARG A 127 4.95 -8.74 -1.14
CA ARG A 127 6.37 -8.95 -1.50
C ARG A 127 6.69 -10.37 -2.01
N ASN A 128 5.69 -11.26 -2.03
CA ASN A 128 5.81 -12.64 -2.50
C ASN A 128 4.54 -13.10 -3.23
N ILE A 129 4.06 -12.29 -4.17
CA ILE A 129 2.87 -12.60 -4.96
C ILE A 129 3.22 -13.56 -6.11
N THR A 130 2.34 -14.48 -6.50
CA THR A 130 2.59 -15.32 -7.69
C THR A 130 2.18 -14.60 -8.96
N LYS A 131 2.73 -15.03 -10.11
CA LYS A 131 2.29 -14.52 -11.41
C LYS A 131 0.80 -14.79 -11.63
N GLU A 132 0.31 -15.94 -11.22
CA GLU A 132 -1.09 -16.31 -11.31
C GLU A 132 -1.97 -15.38 -10.46
N ASP A 133 -1.50 -14.92 -9.30
CA ASP A 133 -2.23 -13.95 -8.47
C ASP A 133 -2.30 -12.58 -9.16
N CYS A 134 -1.18 -12.12 -9.72
CA CYS A 134 -1.12 -10.89 -10.50
C CYS A 134 -2.08 -10.94 -11.70
N ASP A 135 -2.04 -12.02 -12.49
CA ASP A 135 -2.89 -12.20 -13.67
C ASP A 135 -4.38 -12.25 -13.29
N ARG A 136 -4.72 -12.89 -12.16
CA ARG A 136 -6.09 -12.89 -11.64
C ARG A 136 -6.53 -11.50 -11.21
N PHE A 137 -5.67 -10.73 -10.55
CA PHE A 137 -5.99 -9.38 -10.11
C PHE A 137 -6.17 -8.41 -11.30
N ILE A 138 -5.28 -8.47 -12.28
CA ILE A 138 -5.42 -7.71 -13.54
C ILE A 138 -6.72 -8.09 -14.24
N THR A 139 -7.03 -9.38 -14.38
CA THR A 139 -8.28 -9.84 -15.01
C THR A 139 -9.51 -9.32 -14.27
N LEU A 140 -9.47 -9.30 -12.93
CA LEU A 140 -10.54 -8.77 -12.10
C LEU A 140 -10.76 -7.28 -12.36
N LEU A 141 -9.70 -6.47 -12.36
CA LEU A 141 -9.79 -5.03 -12.63
C LEU A 141 -10.22 -4.76 -14.08
N THR A 142 -9.65 -5.49 -15.06
CA THR A 142 -10.03 -5.37 -16.47
C THR A 142 -11.51 -5.67 -16.70
N LYS A 143 -12.04 -6.70 -16.05
CA LYS A 143 -13.48 -7.03 -16.14
C LYS A 143 -14.37 -5.93 -15.59
N ARG A 144 -13.94 -5.23 -14.53
CA ARG A 144 -14.71 -4.18 -13.86
C ARG A 144 -14.60 -2.82 -14.56
N TYR A 145 -13.42 -2.49 -15.06
CA TYR A 145 -13.05 -1.13 -15.45
C TYR A 145 -12.60 -1.00 -16.91
N GLY A 146 -12.53 -2.10 -17.66
CA GLY A 146 -12.01 -2.12 -19.03
C GLY A 146 -10.49 -2.33 -19.08
N GLU A 147 -9.93 -2.34 -20.29
CA GLU A 147 -8.50 -2.58 -20.49
C GLU A 147 -7.63 -1.50 -19.85
N PRO A 148 -6.55 -1.86 -19.14
CA PRO A 148 -5.59 -0.89 -18.62
C PRO A 148 -4.75 -0.28 -19.73
N GLU A 149 -4.32 0.96 -19.50
CA GLU A 149 -3.11 1.48 -20.12
C GLU A 149 -1.91 0.74 -19.53
N GLN A 150 -1.04 0.20 -20.40
CA GLN A 150 0.16 -0.52 -20.01
C GLN A 150 1.41 0.31 -20.30
N GLY A 151 2.40 0.20 -19.42
CA GLY A 151 3.70 0.84 -19.60
C GLY A 151 4.76 0.18 -18.71
N ASP A 152 5.94 0.77 -18.72
CA ASP A 152 7.04 0.40 -17.83
C ASP A 152 7.24 1.51 -16.80
N GLY A 153 7.66 1.14 -15.58
CA GLY A 153 7.99 2.11 -14.54
C GLY A 153 9.17 2.99 -14.93
N GLU A 154 9.09 4.28 -14.58
CA GLU A 154 10.14 5.24 -14.94
C GLU A 154 11.41 5.05 -14.09
N TRP A 155 11.24 4.73 -12.81
CA TRP A 155 12.34 4.67 -11.83
C TRP A 155 12.78 3.26 -11.49
N PHE A 156 11.85 2.31 -11.50
CA PHE A 156 12.08 0.91 -11.18
C PHE A 156 11.68 0.05 -12.37
N PRO A 157 12.41 -1.05 -12.65
CA PRO A 157 12.03 -1.98 -13.69
C PRO A 157 10.78 -2.75 -13.22
N CYS A 158 9.61 -2.20 -13.53
CA CYS A 158 8.31 -2.80 -13.26
C CYS A 158 7.41 -2.66 -14.48
N ARG A 159 6.45 -3.59 -14.60
CA ARG A 159 5.36 -3.49 -15.56
C ARG A 159 4.20 -2.77 -14.90
N LEU A 160 3.72 -1.68 -15.49
CA LEU A 160 2.68 -0.84 -14.94
C LEU A 160 1.35 -1.03 -15.70
N TYR A 161 0.26 -1.16 -14.95
CA TYR A 161 -1.10 -1.24 -15.43
C TYR A 161 -1.92 -0.12 -14.79
N LYS A 162 -2.61 0.67 -15.61
CA LYS A 162 -3.32 1.87 -15.16
C LYS A 162 -4.76 1.90 -15.67
N TRP A 163 -5.71 2.11 -14.75
CA TRP A 163 -7.12 2.32 -15.07
C TRP A 163 -7.52 3.73 -14.65
N LYS A 164 -7.83 4.57 -15.64
CA LYS A 164 -8.30 5.94 -15.40
C LYS A 164 -9.82 5.96 -15.34
N LEU A 165 -10.35 6.19 -14.14
CA LEU A 165 -11.78 6.36 -13.91
C LEU A 165 -12.11 7.85 -13.78
N LYS A 166 -13.40 8.16 -13.57
CA LYS A 166 -13.86 9.55 -13.49
C LYS A 166 -13.34 10.27 -12.24
N ASP A 167 -13.34 9.59 -11.10
CA ASP A 167 -13.04 10.12 -9.77
C ASP A 167 -11.72 9.60 -9.20
N ARG A 168 -11.12 8.58 -9.82
CA ARG A 168 -9.90 7.93 -9.33
C ARG A 168 -9.03 7.36 -10.45
N THR A 169 -7.75 7.19 -10.16
CA THR A 169 -6.84 6.41 -10.99
C THR A 169 -6.36 5.21 -10.20
N LEU A 170 -6.49 4.02 -10.78
CA LEU A 170 -5.96 2.78 -10.21
C LEU A 170 -4.65 2.44 -10.90
N THR A 171 -3.64 2.06 -10.14
CA THR A 171 -2.34 1.63 -10.67
C THR A 171 -1.93 0.33 -10.02
N PHE A 172 -1.51 -0.63 -10.83
CA PHE A 172 -0.90 -1.86 -10.38
C PHE A 172 0.45 -2.03 -11.06
N ALA A 173 1.52 -2.17 -10.28
CA ALA A 173 2.86 -2.40 -10.76
C ALA A 173 3.36 -3.77 -10.34
N ILE A 174 3.95 -4.50 -11.28
CA ILE A 174 4.59 -5.80 -11.04
C ILE A 174 6.09 -5.61 -11.17
N HIS A 175 6.80 -5.77 -10.07
CA HIS A 175 8.26 -5.75 -10.03
C HIS A 175 8.80 -7.16 -9.79
N GLU A 176 9.81 -7.55 -10.55
CA GLU A 176 10.55 -8.79 -10.32
C GLU A 176 11.89 -8.40 -9.71
N THR A 177 12.18 -8.88 -8.50
CA THR A 177 13.48 -8.63 -7.88
C THR A 177 14.56 -9.43 -8.58
N ASP A 178 15.78 -8.92 -8.52
CA ASP A 178 16.97 -9.60 -9.02
C ASP A 178 18.03 -9.67 -7.93
N GLU A 179 18.04 -10.80 -7.22
CA GLU A 179 18.88 -11.00 -6.05
C GLU A 179 20.29 -11.51 -6.41
N HIS A 180 20.71 -11.47 -7.69
CA HIS A 180 21.99 -12.07 -8.12
C HIS A 180 23.21 -11.50 -7.37
N ASN A 181 23.16 -10.23 -6.97
CA ASN A 181 24.21 -9.54 -6.21
C ASN A 181 23.89 -9.36 -4.72
N GLU A 182 22.86 -10.02 -4.19
CA GLU A 182 22.48 -9.90 -2.78
C GLU A 182 23.18 -10.94 -1.90
N LEU A 183 23.59 -10.52 -0.70
CA LEU A 183 23.99 -11.42 0.39
C LEU A 183 22.82 -11.56 1.36
N LYS A 184 22.28 -12.77 1.49
CA LYS A 184 21.25 -13.09 2.49
C LYS A 184 21.86 -13.86 3.64
N LEU A 185 21.59 -13.40 4.85
CA LEU A 185 22.01 -14.04 6.09
C LEU A 185 20.77 -14.42 6.89
N GLU A 186 20.67 -15.68 7.26
CA GLU A 186 19.66 -16.18 8.19
C GLU A 186 20.27 -16.26 9.59
N ARG A 187 19.55 -15.74 10.58
CA ARG A 187 19.87 -15.92 12.00
C ARG A 187 18.97 -17.03 12.55
N VAL A 188 19.55 -18.18 12.86
CA VAL A 188 18.84 -19.31 13.47
C VAL A 188 19.14 -19.31 14.96
N TYR A 189 18.08 -19.35 15.77
CA TYR A 189 18.19 -19.50 17.22
C TYR A 189 17.91 -20.96 17.59
N HIS A 190 18.89 -21.59 18.23
CA HIS A 190 18.80 -22.98 18.67
C HIS A 190 18.38 -22.99 20.14
N GLU A 191 17.09 -23.25 20.39
CA GLU A 191 16.52 -23.25 21.75
C GLU A 191 17.16 -24.29 22.67
N GLU A 192 17.60 -25.42 22.11
CA GLU A 192 18.15 -26.56 22.86
C GLU A 192 19.44 -26.21 23.61
N ASP A 193 20.28 -25.35 23.05
CA ASP A 193 21.58 -24.97 23.61
C ASP A 193 21.76 -23.46 23.79
N ASN A 194 20.71 -22.67 23.53
CA ASN A 194 20.71 -21.20 23.62
C ASN A 194 21.83 -20.57 22.77
N THR A 195 22.07 -21.13 21.59
CA THR A 195 23.06 -20.60 20.64
C THR A 195 22.40 -19.89 19.45
N VAL A 196 23.19 -19.04 18.80
CA VAL A 196 22.80 -18.33 17.58
C VAL A 196 23.76 -18.74 16.47
N GLU A 197 23.21 -19.24 15.38
CA GLU A 197 23.94 -19.49 14.14
C GLU A 197 23.58 -18.40 13.13
N ILE A 198 24.60 -17.86 12.46
CA ILE A 198 24.42 -16.99 11.29
C ILE A 198 24.96 -17.76 10.09
N ARG A 199 24.11 -17.96 9.08
CA ARG A 199 24.46 -18.69 7.86
C ARG A 199 23.96 -17.97 6.63
N GLU A 200 24.58 -18.27 5.49
CA GLU A 200 24.11 -17.77 4.19
C GLU A 200 22.77 -18.45 3.83
N ASP A 201 21.80 -17.64 3.43
CA ASP A 201 20.50 -18.10 2.94
C ASP A 201 20.44 -18.04 1.40
N LYS A 202 19.49 -18.78 0.82
CA LYS A 202 19.32 -18.87 -0.63
C LYS A 202 18.77 -17.57 -1.20
N ARG A 203 19.48 -17.07 -2.22
CA ARG A 203 18.96 -16.05 -3.14
C ARG A 203 17.74 -16.60 -3.86
N ARG A 204 16.70 -15.78 -3.95
CA ARG A 204 15.46 -16.10 -4.63
C ARG A 204 14.82 -14.81 -5.12
N ASN A 205 14.83 -14.63 -6.44
CA ASN A 205 14.01 -13.61 -7.08
C ASN A 205 12.54 -13.79 -6.67
N ARG A 206 11.88 -12.69 -6.35
CA ARG A 206 10.48 -12.66 -5.94
C ARG A 206 9.73 -11.69 -6.83
N THR A 207 8.46 -11.98 -7.03
CA THR A 207 7.53 -11.06 -7.68
C THR A 207 6.86 -10.24 -6.59
N GLU A 208 6.86 -8.92 -6.77
CA GLU A 208 6.23 -7.95 -5.89
C GLU A 208 5.12 -7.25 -6.65
N GLY A 209 3.94 -7.15 -6.03
CA GLY A 209 2.78 -6.47 -6.58
C GLY A 209 2.45 -5.23 -5.77
N TYR A 210 2.50 -4.06 -6.41
CA TYR A 210 2.24 -2.76 -5.79
C TYR A 210 0.94 -2.18 -6.35
N PHE A 211 -0.04 -1.90 -5.49
CA PHE A 211 -1.34 -1.37 -5.91
C PHE A 211 -1.68 -0.08 -5.18
N PHE A 212 -2.09 0.94 -5.93
CA PHE A 212 -2.52 2.21 -5.38
C PHE A 212 -3.78 2.72 -6.07
N VAL A 213 -4.63 3.38 -5.28
CA VAL A 213 -5.78 4.15 -5.72
C VAL A 213 -5.49 5.62 -5.42
N PHE A 214 -5.60 6.46 -6.45
CA PHE A 214 -5.36 7.89 -6.37
C PHE A 214 -6.66 8.66 -6.55
N ASP A 215 -6.83 9.76 -5.81
CA ASP A 215 -7.87 10.76 -6.10
C ASP A 215 -7.61 11.32 -7.51
N GLY A 216 -8.63 11.27 -8.37
CA GLY A 216 -8.52 11.71 -9.76
C GLY A 216 -8.14 13.18 -9.91
N GLU A 217 -8.49 14.06 -8.95
CA GLU A 217 -8.08 15.47 -8.95
C GLU A 217 -6.59 15.66 -8.64
N TRP A 218 -6.00 14.69 -7.94
CA TRP A 218 -4.64 14.79 -7.41
C TRP A 218 -3.64 13.88 -8.12
N TYR A 219 -4.08 12.88 -8.88
CA TYR A 219 -3.21 11.94 -9.59
C TYR A 219 -2.14 12.66 -10.43
N ASP A 220 -2.53 13.56 -11.34
CA ASP A 220 -1.59 14.26 -12.20
C ASP A 220 -0.63 15.18 -11.40
N ARG A 221 -1.05 15.66 -10.23
CA ARG A 221 -0.20 16.44 -9.34
C ARG A 221 0.82 15.56 -8.63
N PHE A 222 0.40 14.39 -8.16
CA PHE A 222 1.25 13.39 -7.56
C PHE A 222 2.31 12.89 -8.56
N VAL A 223 1.88 12.57 -9.78
CA VAL A 223 2.73 12.18 -10.92
C VAL A 223 3.72 13.28 -11.35
N ARG A 224 3.45 14.55 -11.10
CA ARG A 224 4.43 15.60 -11.43
C ARG A 224 5.54 15.76 -10.40
N THR A 225 5.39 15.18 -9.22
CA THR A 225 6.36 15.25 -8.12
C THR A 225 6.98 13.88 -7.81
N GLN A 226 7.06 13.03 -8.83
CA GLN A 226 7.46 11.62 -8.73
C GLN A 226 8.90 11.39 -8.31
N SER A 227 9.78 12.32 -8.64
CA SER A 227 11.21 12.25 -8.31
C SER A 227 11.51 12.34 -6.81
N VAL A 228 10.46 12.39 -5.97
CA VAL A 228 10.53 12.62 -4.53
C VAL A 228 9.54 11.79 -3.73
N ALA A 229 8.74 10.92 -4.39
CA ALA A 229 7.94 9.95 -3.67
C ALA A 229 8.83 8.85 -3.09
N LYS A 230 8.52 8.42 -1.87
CA LYS A 230 9.29 7.43 -1.11
C LYS A 230 8.44 6.19 -0.80
N GLY A 231 9.10 5.06 -0.56
CA GLY A 231 8.44 3.81 -0.19
C GLY A 231 7.65 3.20 -1.35
N ASP A 232 6.74 2.27 -1.04
CA ASP A 232 6.02 1.44 -2.03
C ASP A 232 5.31 2.22 -3.15
N ILE A 233 4.93 3.49 -2.92
CA ILE A 233 4.22 4.31 -3.91
C ILE A 233 5.07 4.65 -5.14
N CYS A 234 6.41 4.63 -5.03
CA CYS A 234 7.31 4.98 -6.13
C CYS A 234 7.30 3.99 -7.30
N TYR A 235 6.76 2.79 -7.09
CA TYR A 235 6.65 1.76 -8.12
C TYR A 235 5.45 1.95 -9.06
N THR A 236 4.53 2.87 -8.75
CA THR A 236 3.18 2.86 -9.32
C THR A 236 2.90 3.90 -10.40
N TYR A 237 3.94 4.51 -10.97
CA TYR A 237 3.76 5.60 -11.91
C TYR A 237 4.88 5.76 -12.93
#